data_AF-A0A350X3P5-F1
#
_entry.id   AF-A0A350X3P5-F1
#
_cell.length_a   1.000
_cell.length_b   1.000
_cell.length_c   1.000
_cell.angle_alpha   90.00
_cell.angle_beta   90.00
_cell.angle_gamma   90.00
#
_symmetry.space_group_name_H-M   'P 1'
#
loop_
_entity.id
_entity.type
_entity.pdbx_description
1 polymer ?
#
loop_
_entity_poly.entity_id
_entity_poly.type
_entity_poly.pdbx_seq_one_letter_code
_entity_poly.pdbx_strand_id
1 'polypeptide(L)'
;IQLLDEITRGKDTVGIRIPNHKAALKLLEALGPLATTSANMSGEPSPTEVDPDNPVVQLADLSVDGGPTKEQIPSTILDCTVNPPVILRQGAISWEEIQKVMNNN
;
A
#
# COMPACT_ATOMS: atom_id res chain seq x y z
N ILE A 1 1.28 -17.88 9.82
CA ILE A 1 1.92 -16.65 10.31
C ILE A 1 0.95 -16.02 11.28
N GLN A 2 1.34 -15.83 12.53
CA GLN A 2 0.56 -15.03 13.47
C GLN A 2 0.98 -13.58 13.27
N LEU A 3 0.02 -12.71 12.94
CA LEU A 3 0.26 -11.27 12.84
C LEU A 3 0.09 -10.64 14.21
N LEU A 4 0.85 -9.59 14.47
CA LEU A 4 0.73 -8.78 15.68
C LEU A 4 -0.54 -7.91 15.60
N ASP A 5 -1.19 -7.67 16.73
CA ASP A 5 -2.42 -6.88 16.81
C ASP A 5 -2.19 -5.44 16.36
N GLU A 6 -0.97 -4.91 16.48
CA GLU A 6 -0.58 -3.59 15.99
C GLU A 6 -0.71 -3.47 14.47
N ILE A 7 -0.59 -4.58 13.73
CA ILE A 7 -0.72 -4.61 12.27
C ILE A 7 -2.19 -4.60 11.87
N THR A 8 -3.02 -5.43 12.51
CA THR A 8 -4.45 -5.55 12.18
C THR A 8 -5.32 -4.51 12.90
N ARG A 9 -4.75 -3.84 13.91
CA ARG A 9 -5.46 -3.04 14.91
C ARG A 9 -6.57 -3.83 15.61
N GLY A 10 -6.25 -5.07 15.97
CA GLY A 10 -7.18 -6.00 16.66
C GLY A 10 -8.34 -6.51 15.78
N LYS A 11 -8.22 -6.41 14.45
CA LYS A 11 -9.19 -6.98 13.50
C LYS A 11 -8.81 -8.41 13.12
N ASP A 12 -9.82 -9.18 12.74
CA ASP A 12 -9.64 -10.55 12.20
C ASP A 12 -9.17 -10.56 10.73
N THR A 13 -9.08 -9.40 10.09
CA THR A 13 -8.74 -9.25 8.67
C THR A 13 -7.43 -8.48 8.48
N VAL A 14 -6.74 -8.78 7.38
CA VAL A 14 -5.48 -8.12 6.98
C VAL A 14 -5.54 -7.68 5.52
N GLY A 15 -5.06 -6.47 5.25
CA GLY A 15 -4.86 -5.97 3.88
C GLY A 15 -3.48 -6.40 3.36
N ILE A 16 -3.45 -7.01 2.17
CA ILE A 16 -2.21 -7.45 1.52
C ILE A 16 -2.08 -6.76 0.16
N ARG A 17 -0.85 -6.39 -0.22
CA ARG A 17 -0.53 -5.81 -1.52
C ARG A 17 0.82 -6.31 -2.01
N ILE A 18 0.92 -6.55 -3.31
CA ILE A 18 2.20 -6.68 -4.02
C ILE A 18 2.46 -5.36 -4.76
N PRO A 19 3.52 -4.60 -4.44
CA PRO A 19 3.77 -3.31 -5.07
C PRO A 19 4.28 -3.49 -6.50
N ASN A 20 3.72 -2.73 -7.45
CA ASN A 20 4.26 -2.62 -8.82
C ASN A 20 5.43 -1.61 -8.87
N HIS A 21 6.48 -1.85 -8.08
CA HIS A 21 7.67 -0.99 -8.05
C HIS A 21 8.94 -1.81 -7.83
N LYS A 22 9.90 -1.72 -8.75
CA LYS A 22 11.10 -2.57 -8.78
C LYS A 22 11.94 -2.46 -7.51
N ALA A 23 12.13 -1.25 -6.96
CA ALA A 23 12.89 -1.07 -5.73
C ALA A 23 12.15 -1.65 -4.51
N ALA A 24 10.82 -1.51 -4.46
CA ALA A 24 10.02 -2.05 -3.36
C ALA A 24 10.03 -3.59 -3.37
N LEU A 25 9.92 -4.20 -4.56
CA LEU A 25 10.03 -5.65 -4.71
C LEU A 25 11.40 -6.17 -4.27
N LYS A 26 12.50 -5.50 -4.65
CA LYS A 26 13.85 -5.86 -4.17
C LYS A 26 13.99 -5.78 -2.66
N LEU A 27 13.38 -4.78 -2.02
CA LEU A 27 13.36 -4.67 -0.55
C LEU A 27 12.59 -5.84 0.07
N LEU A 28 11.41 -6.18 -0.49
CA LEU A 28 10.61 -7.32 -0.02
C LEU A 28 11.33 -8.66 -0.21
N GLU A 29 12.08 -8.84 -1.30
CA GLU A 29 12.92 -10.03 -1.53
C GLU A 29 14.02 -10.17 -0.47
N ALA A 30 14.63 -9.06 -0.06
CA ALA A 30 15.72 -9.05 0.91
C ALA A 30 15.25 -9.13 2.37
N LEU A 31 14.10 -8.53 2.70
CA LEU A 31 13.63 -8.33 4.07
C LEU A 31 12.42 -9.20 4.44
N GLY A 32 11.71 -9.73 3.45
CA GLY A 32 10.40 -10.37 3.65
C GLY A 32 9.24 -9.36 3.68
N PRO A 33 8.05 -9.78 4.16
CA PRO A 33 6.87 -8.92 4.22
C PRO A 33 7.10 -7.68 5.10
N LEU A 34 6.65 -6.52 4.62
CA LEU A 34 6.72 -5.26 5.36
C LEU A 34 5.32 -4.75 5.67
N ALA A 35 5.06 -4.43 6.94
CA ALA A 35 3.89 -3.65 7.34
C ALA A 35 4.18 -2.18 7.03
N THR A 36 3.39 -1.57 6.15
CA THR A 36 3.65 -0.21 5.67
C THR A 36 2.39 0.63 5.65
N THR A 37 2.54 1.93 5.89
CA THR A 37 1.54 2.96 5.60
C THR A 37 2.11 3.95 4.58
N SER A 38 1.32 4.95 4.19
CA SER A 38 1.88 6.09 3.45
C SER A 38 2.90 6.84 4.33
N ALA A 39 3.98 7.30 3.72
CA ALA A 39 5.11 7.94 4.40
C ALA A 39 4.85 9.43 4.68
N ASN A 40 3.72 9.75 5.30
CA ASN A 40 3.32 11.10 5.66
C ASN A 40 2.97 11.20 7.14
N MET A 41 3.02 12.42 7.66
CA MET A 41 2.42 12.73 8.96
C MET A 41 0.91 12.48 8.87
N SER A 42 0.32 11.93 9.94
CA SER A 42 -1.10 11.58 9.96
C SER A 42 -1.97 12.79 9.64
N GLY A 43 -2.82 12.68 8.61
CA GLY A 43 -3.69 13.76 8.12
C GLY A 43 -3.12 14.55 6.95
N GLU A 44 -1.81 14.46 6.69
CA GLU A 44 -1.17 15.12 5.56
C GLU A 44 -1.33 14.34 4.25
N PRO A 45 -1.18 14.98 3.09
CA PRO A 45 -1.11 14.31 1.80
C PRO A 45 0.01 13.25 1.76
N SER A 46 -0.23 12.14 1.08
CA SER A 46 0.81 11.15 0.84
C SER A 46 1.89 11.71 -0.10
N PRO A 47 3.19 11.56 0.22
CA PRO A 47 4.24 12.00 -0.67
C PRO A 47 4.26 11.16 -1.96
N THR A 48 4.55 11.81 -3.07
CA THR A 48 4.79 11.17 -4.37
C THR A 48 6.27 11.18 -4.76
N GLU A 49 7.12 11.83 -3.99
CA GLU A 49 8.57 11.88 -4.18
C GLU A 49 9.25 12.06 -2.82
N VAL A 50 10.57 11.86 -2.77
CA VAL A 50 11.34 12.10 -1.55
C VAL A 50 11.65 13.59 -1.44
N ASP A 51 11.20 14.19 -0.35
CA ASP A 51 11.51 15.56 0.03
C ASP A 51 12.36 15.55 1.32
N PRO A 52 13.64 16.00 1.27
CA PRO A 52 14.50 16.09 2.44
C PRO A 52 13.96 17.00 3.56
N ASP A 53 13.09 17.94 3.24
CA ASP A 53 12.45 18.83 4.20
C ASP A 53 11.17 18.22 4.81
N ASN A 54 10.73 17.05 4.32
CA ASN A 54 9.59 16.34 4.87
C ASN A 54 9.91 15.82 6.30
N PRO A 55 9.05 16.11 7.30
CA PRO A 55 9.28 15.66 8.68
C PRO A 55 9.46 14.14 8.81
N VAL A 56 8.76 13.34 8.02
CA VAL A 56 8.90 11.87 8.03
C VAL A 56 10.28 11.46 7.54
N VAL A 57 10.81 12.13 6.51
CA VAL A 57 12.16 11.86 5.98
C VAL A 57 13.22 12.26 7.01
N GLN A 58 13.06 13.40 7.67
CA GLN A 58 13.97 13.86 8.72
C GLN A 58 13.98 12.96 9.97
N LEU A 59 12.86 12.27 10.25
CA LEU A 59 12.72 11.37 11.39
C LEU A 59 13.09 9.91 11.08
N ALA A 60 13.18 9.53 9.81
CA ALA A 60 13.45 8.16 9.40
C ALA A 60 14.94 7.81 9.56
N ASP A 61 15.23 6.58 10.01
CA ASP A 61 16.61 6.06 10.03
C ASP A 61 17.20 5.94 8.61
N LEU A 62 16.33 5.74 7.60
CA LEU A 62 16.70 5.58 6.20
C LEU A 62 15.56 6.05 5.29
N SER A 63 15.91 6.87 4.30
CA SER A 63 15.05 7.19 3.15
C SER A 63 15.64 6.62 1.87
N VAL A 64 14.82 5.96 1.05
CA VAL A 64 15.23 5.44 -0.26
C VAL A 64 14.59 6.29 -1.36
N ASP A 65 15.40 7.10 -2.04
CA ASP A 65 14.95 7.88 -3.19
C ASP A 65 14.93 7.00 -4.46
N GLY A 66 13.72 6.68 -4.91
CA GLY A 66 13.45 5.95 -6.15
C GLY A 66 12.93 6.85 -7.29
N GLY A 67 12.97 8.17 -7.10
CA GLY A 67 12.28 9.15 -7.93
C GLY A 67 10.76 9.20 -7.68
N PRO A 68 10.04 10.04 -8.43
CA PRO A 68 8.60 10.21 -8.27
C PRO A 68 7.80 8.92 -8.53
N THR A 69 6.73 8.71 -7.77
CA THR A 69 5.81 7.59 -7.96
C THR A 69 5.06 7.75 -9.29
N LYS A 70 4.90 6.64 -10.02
CA LYS A 70 4.15 6.63 -11.29
C LYS A 70 2.69 7.01 -11.11
N GLU A 71 2.07 6.43 -10.08
CA GLU A 71 0.69 6.71 -9.69
C GLU A 71 0.70 7.75 -8.57
N GLN A 72 -0.15 8.77 -8.68
CA GLN A 72 -0.38 9.75 -7.62
C GLN A 72 -1.61 9.39 -6.77
N ILE A 73 -2.30 8.30 -7.11
CA ILE A 73 -3.50 7.83 -6.44
C ILE A 73 -3.14 6.61 -5.58
N PRO A 74 -3.65 6.52 -4.33
CA PRO A 74 -3.48 5.34 -3.48
C PRO A 74 -4.01 4.06 -4.12
N SER A 75 -3.63 2.91 -3.55
CA SER A 75 -4.14 1.62 -4.00
C SER A 75 -5.65 1.48 -3.80
N THR A 76 -6.31 0.82 -4.73
CA THR A 76 -7.68 0.31 -4.54
C THR A 76 -7.66 -0.76 -3.45
N ILE A 77 -8.67 -0.77 -2.59
CA ILE A 77 -8.84 -1.78 -1.52
C ILE A 77 -10.12 -2.54 -1.81
N LEU A 78 -9.98 -3.84 -2.03
CA LEU A 78 -11.07 -4.78 -2.22
C LEU A 78 -11.20 -5.67 -0.98
N ASP A 79 -12.40 -5.73 -0.41
CA ASP A 79 -12.76 -6.70 0.61
C ASP A 79 -13.09 -8.03 -0.06
N CYS A 80 -12.19 -9.01 0.11
CA CYS A 80 -12.34 -10.37 -0.40
C CYS A 80 -12.89 -11.34 0.66
N THR A 81 -13.34 -10.85 1.83
CA THR A 81 -13.92 -11.69 2.89
C THR A 81 -15.41 -11.95 2.70
N VAL A 82 -16.03 -11.24 1.74
CA VAL A 82 -17.45 -11.35 1.39
C VAL A 82 -17.63 -11.77 -0.07
N ASN A 83 -18.81 -12.30 -0.41
CA ASN A 83 -19.18 -12.67 -1.77
C ASN A 83 -20.52 -12.01 -2.16
N PRO A 84 -20.56 -11.16 -3.21
CA PRO A 84 -19.44 -10.73 -4.05
C PRO A 84 -18.45 -9.81 -3.29
N PRO A 85 -17.17 -9.76 -3.71
CA PRO A 85 -16.19 -8.80 -3.19
C PRO A 85 -16.66 -7.35 -3.29
N VAL A 86 -16.24 -6.51 -2.33
CA VAL A 86 -16.69 -5.10 -2.23
C VAL A 86 -15.51 -4.15 -2.22
N ILE A 87 -15.59 -3.04 -2.96
CA ILE A 87 -14.58 -1.97 -2.86
C ILE A 87 -14.75 -1.22 -1.54
N LEU A 88 -13.70 -1.23 -0.70
CA LEU A 88 -13.61 -0.39 0.50
C LEU A 88 -13.03 0.99 0.22
N ARG A 89 -12.14 1.08 -0.79
CA ARG A 89 -11.56 2.33 -1.25
C ARG A 89 -11.25 2.26 -2.73
N GLN A 90 -11.79 3.18 -3.52
CA GLN A 90 -11.39 3.36 -4.91
C GLN A 90 -9.98 3.98 -4.96
N GLY A 91 -9.12 3.44 -5.81
CA GLY A 91 -7.75 3.91 -6.01
C GLY A 91 -7.30 3.74 -7.46
N ALA A 92 -6.01 3.50 -7.66
CA ALA A 92 -5.38 3.44 -8.99
C ALA A 92 -5.94 2.35 -9.93
N ILE A 93 -6.57 1.30 -9.41
CA ILE A 93 -7.20 0.25 -10.23
C ILE A 93 -8.73 0.46 -10.18
N SER A 94 -9.36 0.66 -11.33
CA SER A 94 -10.79 0.94 -11.41
C SER A 94 -11.64 -0.29 -11.09
N TRP A 95 -12.90 -0.08 -10.68
CA TRP A 95 -13.84 -1.19 -10.52
C TRP A 95 -14.05 -1.95 -11.83
N GLU A 96 -14.11 -1.25 -12.95
CA GLU A 96 -14.25 -1.84 -14.28
C GLU A 96 -13.06 -2.74 -14.63
N GLU A 97 -11.84 -2.35 -14.27
CA GLU A 97 -10.64 -3.18 -14.45
C GLU A 97 -10.71 -4.45 -13.59
N ILE A 98 -11.16 -4.34 -12.34
CA ILE A 98 -11.34 -5.48 -11.44
C ILE A 98 -12.42 -6.43 -11.99
N GLN A 99 -13.57 -5.91 -12.39
CA GLN A 99 -14.68 -6.69 -12.94
C GLN A 99 -14.29 -7.46 -14.20
N LYS A 100 -13.46 -6.88 -15.08
CA LYS A 100 -12.96 -7.58 -16.27
C LYS A 100 -12.24 -8.87 -15.90
N VAL A 101 -11.47 -8.89 -14.81
CA VAL A 101 -10.76 -10.09 -14.35
C VAL A 101 -11.72 -11.05 -13.64
N MET A 102 -12.61 -10.53 -12.80
CA MET A 102 -13.56 -11.36 -12.05
C MET A 102 -14.57 -12.10 -12.94
N ASN A 103 -15.03 -11.47 -14.02
CA ASN A 103 -16.03 -12.03 -14.95
C ASN A 103 -15.43 -12.99 -16.00
N ASN A 104 -14.10 -13.10 -16.07
CA ASN A 104 -13.40 -13.98 -17.00
C ASN A 104 -13.16 -15.39 -16.43
N ASN A 105 -13.85 -15.77 -15.37
CA ASN A 105 -13.79 -17.09 -14.72
C ASN A 105 -15.14 -17.80 -14.76
#